data_AF-A0A151TAF2-F1
#
_entry.id   AF-A0A151TAF2-F1
#
_cell.length_a   1.000
_cell.length_b   1.000
_cell.length_c   1.000
_cell.angle_alpha   90.00
_cell.angle_beta   90.00
_cell.angle_gamma   90.00
#
_symmetry.space_group_name_H-M   'P 1'
#
loop_
_entity.id
_entity.type
_entity.pdbx_description
1 polymer ?
#
loop_
_entity_poly.entity_id
_entity_poly.type
_entity_poly.pdbx_seq_one_letter_code
_entity_poly.pdbx_strand_id
1 'polypeptide(L)'
;MLKNTIKWRLEFRPDKIQWNDVAHEAVKGRLYKADYLDKQGRIVFVIRPGIQSTNSSAMQIKYLIYCLENAIWNLSSNHEQMVWLIDFQGWSSSCLSLKVTREAAQVLQAHYPERLGLAIFYNPPKVFESFWTMVKPFLEPKTYRKVIFVYPDNPRSRMVIQEHLDMDKLETYFGGKNTVGFNYEAYAQKMKADDRSMSDVFDSCCSSPGFMNSEIHESVLSGTNDSEDEASSDEAVSPKIPCSQYEPNEVHVHEPKKT
;
A
#
# COMPACT_ATOMS: atom_id res chain seq x y z
N MET A 1 -10.33 1.43 14.24
CA MET A 1 -9.27 1.02 13.29
C MET A 1 -9.12 -0.49 13.25
N LEU A 2 -8.53 -1.16 14.26
CA LEU A 2 -8.24 -2.62 14.21
C LEU A 2 -9.39 -3.52 13.71
N LYS A 3 -10.60 -3.42 14.28
CA LYS A 3 -11.78 -4.21 13.83
C LYS A 3 -12.08 -4.03 12.33
N ASN A 4 -11.97 -2.81 11.80
CA ASN A 4 -12.22 -2.51 10.39
C ASN A 4 -11.11 -3.10 9.50
N THR A 5 -9.86 -3.08 9.96
CA THR A 5 -8.74 -3.70 9.24
C THR A 5 -8.84 -5.22 9.24
N ILE A 6 -9.27 -5.85 10.34
CA ILE A 6 -9.53 -7.30 10.37
C ILE A 6 -10.62 -7.65 9.36
N LYS A 7 -11.76 -6.95 9.38
CA LYS A 7 -12.84 -7.14 8.40
C LYS A 7 -12.33 -6.95 6.96
N TRP A 8 -11.61 -5.86 6.68
CA TRP A 8 -11.03 -5.60 5.37
C TRP A 8 -10.04 -6.69 4.92
N ARG A 9 -9.18 -7.22 5.81
CA ARG A 9 -8.28 -8.32 5.45
C ARG A 9 -9.03 -9.62 5.15
N LEU A 10 -10.14 -9.90 5.83
CA LEU A 10 -11.00 -11.05 5.54
C LEU A 10 -11.70 -10.91 4.17
N GLU A 11 -12.15 -9.71 3.81
CA GLU A 11 -12.86 -9.43 2.56
C GLU A 11 -11.93 -9.26 1.34
N PHE A 12 -10.86 -8.47 1.48
CA PHE A 12 -9.91 -8.14 0.40
C PHE A 12 -8.80 -9.18 0.21
N ARG A 13 -8.50 -9.99 1.24
CA ARG A 13 -7.50 -11.07 1.21
C ARG A 13 -6.12 -10.63 0.68
N PRO A 14 -5.49 -9.58 1.27
CA PRO A 14 -4.20 -9.08 0.80
C PRO A 14 -3.08 -10.14 0.92
N ASP A 15 -3.22 -11.08 1.85
CA ASP A 15 -2.36 -12.25 2.08
C ASP A 15 -2.43 -13.31 0.96
N LYS A 16 -3.39 -13.20 0.04
CA LYS A 16 -3.54 -14.12 -1.11
C LYS A 16 -3.13 -13.49 -2.45
N ILE A 17 -2.64 -12.25 -2.45
CA ILE A 17 -2.12 -11.63 -3.67
C ILE A 17 -0.74 -12.22 -3.98
N GLN A 18 -0.60 -12.80 -5.17
CA GLN A 18 0.68 -13.34 -5.65
C GLN A 18 1.29 -12.43 -6.72
N TRP A 19 2.60 -12.56 -6.95
CA TRP A 19 3.33 -11.83 -7.98
C TRP A 19 2.63 -11.87 -9.35
N ASN A 20 2.13 -13.04 -9.77
CA ASN A 20 1.49 -13.21 -11.07
C ASN A 20 0.22 -12.34 -11.23
N ASP A 21 -0.46 -11.96 -10.15
CA ASP A 21 -1.62 -11.05 -10.19
C ASP A 21 -1.25 -9.61 -10.57
N VAL A 22 -0.01 -9.20 -10.28
CA VAL A 22 0.40 -7.78 -10.25
C VAL A 22 1.68 -7.48 -11.04
N ALA A 23 2.38 -8.51 -11.55
CA ALA A 23 3.63 -8.40 -12.29
C ALA A 23 3.59 -7.36 -13.42
N HIS A 24 2.44 -7.23 -14.08
CA HIS A 24 2.19 -6.30 -15.18
C HIS A 24 2.30 -4.81 -14.78
N GLU A 25 2.06 -4.44 -13.52
CA GLU A 25 2.30 -3.09 -12.99
C GLU A 25 3.79 -2.83 -12.73
N ALA A 26 4.54 -3.88 -12.40
CA ALA A 26 5.96 -3.80 -12.06
C ALA A 26 6.87 -3.67 -13.29
N VAL A 27 6.41 -4.06 -14.50
CA VAL A 27 7.22 -4.08 -15.75
C VAL A 27 8.02 -2.80 -15.98
N LYS A 28 7.40 -1.64 -15.77
CA LYS A 28 8.05 -0.33 -15.99
C LYS A 28 8.80 0.21 -14.76
N GLY A 29 8.80 -0.50 -13.63
CA GLY A 29 9.42 -0.06 -12.38
C GLY A 29 8.86 1.27 -11.87
N ARG A 30 7.55 1.50 -11.98
CA ARG A 30 6.88 2.72 -11.48
C ARG A 30 6.81 2.76 -9.95
N LEU A 31 6.70 1.60 -9.33
CA LEU A 31 6.80 1.34 -7.89
C LEU A 31 7.55 0.02 -7.75
N TYR A 32 8.54 -0.07 -6.87
CA TYR A 32 9.20 -1.33 -6.54
C TYR A 32 9.90 -1.29 -5.18
N LYS A 33 10.09 -2.48 -4.56
CA LYS A 33 10.96 -2.69 -3.39
C LYS A 33 12.42 -2.74 -3.85
N ALA A 34 13.28 -1.87 -3.30
CA ALA A 34 14.70 -1.88 -3.64
C ALA A 34 15.40 -3.20 -3.24
N ASP A 35 16.59 -3.42 -3.78
CA ASP A 35 17.51 -4.48 -3.34
C ASP A 35 18.36 -4.07 -2.14
N TYR A 36 18.45 -2.77 -1.85
CA TYR A 36 19.11 -2.19 -0.68
C TYR A 36 18.12 -1.73 0.42
N LEU A 37 18.68 -1.54 1.62
CA LEU A 37 18.03 -0.89 2.76
C LEU A 37 18.59 0.52 2.95
N ASP A 38 17.88 1.37 3.69
CA ASP A 38 18.45 2.62 4.15
C ASP A 38 19.53 2.38 5.23
N LYS A 39 20.26 3.43 5.63
CA LYS A 39 21.31 3.34 6.65
C LYS A 39 20.82 2.98 8.05
N GLN A 40 19.51 2.97 8.29
CA GLN A 40 18.90 2.52 9.54
C GLN A 40 18.47 1.04 9.46
N GLY A 41 18.48 0.42 8.26
CA GLY A 41 18.04 -0.97 8.05
C GLY A 41 16.57 -1.08 7.64
N ARG A 42 15.93 0.03 7.25
CA ARG A 42 14.53 0.06 6.78
C ARG A 42 14.46 -0.28 5.29
N ILE A 43 13.38 -0.97 4.90
CA ILE A 43 13.09 -1.25 3.49
C ILE A 43 12.84 0.06 2.74
N VAL A 44 13.45 0.18 1.56
CA VAL A 44 13.25 1.31 0.64
C VAL A 44 12.28 0.89 -0.48
N PHE A 45 11.24 1.69 -0.70
CA PHE A 45 10.47 1.68 -1.95
C PHE A 45 10.92 2.81 -2.85
N VAL A 46 11.13 2.50 -4.12
CA VAL A 46 11.32 3.50 -5.18
C VAL A 46 10.00 3.71 -5.90
N ILE A 47 9.61 4.98 -6.06
CA ILE A 47 8.38 5.39 -6.76
C ILE A 47 8.75 6.41 -7.83
N ARG A 48 8.40 6.14 -9.08
CA ARG A 48 8.76 6.98 -10.24
C ARG A 48 7.49 7.49 -10.91
N PRO A 49 6.79 8.48 -10.31
CA PRO A 49 5.49 8.96 -10.79
C PRO A 49 5.51 9.59 -12.19
N GLY A 50 6.67 9.91 -12.77
CA GLY A 50 6.78 10.28 -14.20
C GLY A 50 6.48 9.12 -15.16
N ILE A 51 6.59 7.87 -14.70
CA ILE A 51 6.27 6.68 -15.48
C ILE A 51 4.75 6.43 -15.43
N GLN A 52 4.09 6.47 -16.59
CA GLN A 52 2.66 6.22 -16.70
C GLN A 52 2.33 4.71 -16.65
N SER A 53 1.41 4.34 -15.76
CA SER A 53 0.73 3.04 -15.80
C SER A 53 -0.45 3.11 -16.77
N THR A 54 -0.64 2.04 -17.53
CA THR A 54 -1.77 1.83 -18.47
C THR A 54 -2.94 1.07 -17.82
N ASN A 55 -2.82 0.75 -16.53
CA ASN A 55 -3.71 -0.15 -15.82
C ASN A 55 -4.73 0.62 -14.96
N SER A 56 -5.81 -0.04 -14.55
CA SER A 56 -6.87 0.56 -13.75
C SER A 56 -6.39 1.03 -12.37
N SER A 57 -7.11 1.97 -11.72
CA SER A 57 -6.74 2.39 -10.37
C SER A 57 -6.74 1.23 -9.38
N ALA A 58 -7.68 0.29 -9.52
CA ALA A 58 -7.75 -0.92 -8.72
C ALA A 58 -6.48 -1.79 -8.85
N MET A 59 -5.87 -1.90 -10.03
CA MET A 59 -4.62 -2.67 -10.20
C MET A 59 -3.42 -1.96 -9.60
N GLN A 60 -3.35 -0.64 -9.74
CA GLN A 60 -2.30 0.18 -9.13
C GLN A 60 -2.34 0.09 -7.59
N ILE A 61 -3.55 0.07 -7.02
CA ILE A 61 -3.77 -0.12 -5.59
C ILE A 61 -3.50 -1.57 -5.15
N LYS A 62 -3.91 -2.60 -5.92
CA LYS A 62 -3.58 -4.01 -5.63
C LYS A 62 -2.06 -4.22 -5.60
N TYR A 63 -1.32 -3.64 -6.55
CA TYR A 63 0.14 -3.72 -6.59
C TYR A 63 0.82 -2.97 -5.44
N LEU A 64 0.31 -1.78 -5.04
CA LEU A 64 0.78 -1.10 -3.84
C LEU A 64 0.60 -1.96 -2.58
N ILE A 65 -0.57 -2.59 -2.42
CA ILE A 65 -0.87 -3.46 -1.28
C ILE A 65 0.04 -4.69 -1.28
N TYR A 66 0.24 -5.34 -2.44
CA TYR A 66 1.19 -6.45 -2.58
C TYR A 66 2.61 -6.05 -2.17
N CYS A 67 3.09 -4.89 -2.63
CA CYS A 67 4.40 -4.37 -2.22
C CYS A 67 4.48 -4.17 -0.70
N LEU A 68 3.43 -3.63 -0.07
CA LEU A 68 3.36 -3.41 1.38
C LEU A 68 3.36 -4.71 2.18
N GLU A 69 2.53 -5.70 1.81
CA GLU A 69 2.50 -7.02 2.46
C GLU A 69 3.86 -7.72 2.35
N ASN A 70 4.40 -7.78 1.13
CA ASN A 70 5.71 -8.37 0.86
C ASN A 70 6.82 -7.66 1.65
N ALA A 71 6.79 -6.33 1.76
CA ALA A 71 7.74 -5.59 2.57
C ALA A 71 7.55 -5.88 4.07
N ILE A 72 6.32 -5.91 4.59
CA ILE A 72 6.04 -6.25 5.99
C ILE A 72 6.57 -7.65 6.35
N TRP A 73 6.41 -8.62 5.45
CA TRP A 73 6.95 -9.98 5.63
C TRP A 73 8.49 -10.02 5.70
N ASN A 74 9.15 -9.12 4.97
CA ASN A 74 10.61 -9.01 4.91
C ASN A 74 11.22 -8.03 5.94
N LEU A 75 10.42 -7.37 6.78
CA LEU A 75 10.93 -6.47 7.81
C LEU A 75 11.58 -7.26 8.95
N SER A 76 12.80 -6.86 9.32
CA SER A 76 13.41 -7.31 10.58
C SER A 76 12.54 -6.90 11.77
N SER A 77 12.50 -7.70 12.85
CA SER A 77 11.75 -7.41 14.09
C SER A 77 11.96 -6.01 14.69
N ASN A 78 13.08 -5.36 14.37
CA ASN A 78 13.47 -4.06 14.92
C ASN A 78 12.95 -2.87 14.08
N HIS A 79 12.32 -3.12 12.93
CA HIS A 79 11.89 -2.08 12.00
C HIS A 79 10.45 -2.31 11.54
N GLU A 80 9.52 -1.45 11.97
CA GLU A 80 8.13 -1.48 11.52
C GLU A 80 7.84 -0.53 10.34
N GLN A 81 8.81 0.32 10.00
CA GLN A 81 8.68 1.45 9.09
C GLN A 81 9.57 1.33 7.85
N MET A 82 9.14 1.99 6.78
CA MET A 82 9.74 1.94 5.45
C MET A 82 10.12 3.36 4.98
N VAL A 83 11.11 3.45 4.09
CA VAL A 83 11.51 4.67 3.40
C VAL A 83 10.89 4.68 2.00
N TRP A 84 10.30 5.81 1.60
CA TRP A 84 9.76 6.01 0.26
C TRP A 84 10.65 7.01 -0.47
N LEU A 85 11.23 6.63 -1.59
CA LEU A 85 12.10 7.45 -2.41
C LEU A 85 11.40 7.74 -3.74
N ILE A 86 10.97 8.98 -3.94
CA ILE A 86 10.11 9.40 -5.05
C ILE A 86 10.96 10.18 -6.08
N ASP A 87 11.10 9.65 -7.29
CA ASP A 87 11.76 10.30 -8.42
C ASP A 87 10.76 11.09 -9.29
N PHE A 88 10.93 12.40 -9.36
CA PHE A 88 10.10 13.27 -10.19
C PHE A 88 10.62 13.47 -11.62
N GLN A 89 11.66 12.74 -12.06
CA GLN A 89 12.08 12.76 -13.46
C GLN A 89 10.93 12.37 -14.39
N GLY A 90 10.68 13.20 -15.42
CA GLY A 90 9.57 13.02 -16.36
C GLY A 90 8.17 13.26 -15.76
N TRP A 91 8.05 13.76 -14.53
CA TRP A 91 6.75 14.02 -13.92
C TRP A 91 6.07 15.26 -14.51
N SER A 92 4.77 15.13 -14.72
CA SER A 92 3.85 16.24 -14.96
C SER A 92 2.57 16.02 -14.16
N SER A 93 1.73 17.05 -14.04
CA SER A 93 0.47 16.98 -13.30
C SER A 93 -0.53 15.94 -13.84
N SER A 94 -0.40 15.50 -15.09
CA SER A 94 -1.23 14.43 -15.68
C SER A 94 -0.72 13.01 -15.36
N CYS A 95 0.53 12.84 -14.90
CA CYS A 95 1.10 11.52 -14.61
C CYS A 95 0.57 10.90 -13.29
N LEU A 96 -0.04 11.71 -12.40
CA LEU A 96 -0.65 11.25 -11.15
C LEU A 96 -2.15 11.55 -11.11
N SER A 97 -2.96 10.49 -11.16
CA SER A 97 -4.40 10.59 -10.95
C SER A 97 -4.73 10.88 -9.48
N LEU A 98 -5.41 12.00 -9.21
CA LEU A 98 -5.95 12.34 -7.89
C LEU A 98 -6.90 11.26 -7.32
N LYS A 99 -7.48 10.39 -8.17
CA LYS A 99 -8.25 9.22 -7.73
C LYS A 99 -7.31 8.19 -7.08
N VAL A 100 -6.26 7.78 -7.77
CA VAL A 100 -5.26 6.81 -7.27
C VAL A 100 -4.57 7.34 -6.02
N THR A 101 -4.17 8.62 -6.00
CA THR A 101 -3.53 9.22 -4.81
C THR A 101 -4.44 9.18 -3.58
N ARG A 102 -5.74 9.45 -3.76
CA ARG A 102 -6.74 9.39 -2.68
C ARG A 102 -7.00 7.97 -2.21
N GLU A 103 -7.19 7.03 -3.13
CA GLU A 103 -7.38 5.60 -2.83
C GLU A 103 -6.17 5.03 -2.07
N ALA A 104 -4.94 5.36 -2.51
CA ALA A 104 -3.72 4.98 -1.82
C ALA A 104 -3.63 5.57 -0.41
N ALA A 105 -3.90 6.87 -0.25
CA ALA A 105 -3.92 7.51 1.06
C ALA A 105 -4.97 6.91 2.01
N GLN A 106 -6.15 6.56 1.49
CA GLN A 106 -7.21 5.89 2.26
C GLN A 106 -6.76 4.50 2.74
N VAL A 107 -6.21 3.66 1.85
CA VAL A 107 -5.71 2.32 2.20
C VAL A 107 -4.59 2.41 3.24
N LEU A 108 -3.62 3.31 3.05
CA LEU A 108 -2.49 3.49 3.96
C LEU A 108 -2.97 3.90 5.37
N GLN A 109 -3.84 4.91 5.47
CA GLN A 109 -4.30 5.44 6.75
C GLN A 109 -5.27 4.48 7.47
N ALA A 110 -6.12 3.76 6.72
CA ALA A 110 -7.08 2.83 7.30
C ALA A 110 -6.46 1.48 7.72
N HIS A 111 -5.51 0.95 6.95
CA HIS A 111 -5.07 -0.46 7.06
C HIS A 111 -3.57 -0.65 7.27
N TYR A 112 -2.74 0.36 6.95
CA TYR A 112 -1.29 0.33 7.12
C TYR A 112 -0.76 1.55 7.92
N PRO A 113 -1.36 1.86 9.10
CA PRO A 113 -1.02 3.06 9.86
C PRO A 113 0.46 3.06 10.27
N GLU A 114 1.05 4.25 10.32
CA GLU A 114 2.43 4.53 10.74
C GLU A 114 3.56 3.77 10.00
N ARG A 115 3.28 3.02 8.91
CA ARG A 115 4.29 2.30 8.11
C ARG A 115 5.30 3.18 7.36
N LEU A 116 4.95 4.44 7.08
CA LEU A 116 5.91 5.40 6.51
C LEU A 116 6.83 5.93 7.62
N GLY A 117 8.15 5.75 7.49
CA GLY A 117 9.15 6.36 8.36
C GLY A 117 9.74 7.65 7.80
N LEU A 118 10.01 7.67 6.49
CA LEU A 118 10.60 8.82 5.77
C LEU A 118 10.15 8.80 4.30
N ALA A 119 9.83 9.96 3.73
CA ALA A 119 9.57 10.12 2.30
C ALA A 119 10.53 11.15 1.71
N ILE A 120 11.37 10.75 0.76
CA ILE A 120 12.34 11.59 0.08
C ILE A 120 11.79 11.94 -1.31
N PHE A 121 11.42 13.20 -1.53
CA PHE A 121 10.95 13.70 -2.83
C PHE A 121 12.15 14.27 -3.58
N TYR A 122 12.64 13.53 -4.56
CA TYR A 122 13.85 13.85 -5.31
C TYR A 122 13.54 14.62 -6.59
N ASN A 123 14.16 15.78 -6.73
CA ASN A 123 14.07 16.71 -7.85
C ASN A 123 12.62 17.06 -8.32
N PRO A 124 11.65 17.35 -7.42
CA PRO A 124 10.31 17.73 -7.84
C PRO A 124 10.33 19.05 -8.63
N PRO A 125 9.67 19.14 -9.80
CA PRO A 125 9.61 20.38 -10.57
C PRO A 125 8.77 21.43 -9.82
N LYS A 126 9.04 22.72 -10.04
CA LYS A 126 8.39 23.83 -9.31
C LYS A 126 6.85 23.77 -9.30
N VAL A 127 6.23 23.30 -10.39
CA VAL A 127 4.77 23.13 -10.50
C VAL A 127 4.20 22.04 -9.58
N PHE A 128 5.05 21.18 -8.99
CA PHE A 128 4.66 20.21 -7.98
C PHE A 128 4.12 20.86 -6.70
N GLU A 129 4.54 22.08 -6.32
CA GLU A 129 4.04 22.76 -5.11
C GLU A 129 2.52 22.95 -5.13
N SER A 130 1.95 23.28 -6.30
CA SER A 130 0.50 23.40 -6.50
C SER A 130 -0.21 22.05 -6.35
N PHE A 131 0.37 20.98 -6.92
CA PHE A 131 -0.16 19.61 -6.79
C PHE A 131 -0.05 19.09 -5.35
N TRP A 132 1.05 19.37 -4.66
CA TRP A 132 1.25 19.03 -3.26
C TRP A 132 0.21 19.68 -2.36
N THR A 133 -0.16 20.94 -2.65
CA THR A 133 -1.25 21.65 -1.97
C THR A 133 -2.60 20.96 -2.14
N MET A 134 -2.87 20.35 -3.31
CA MET A 134 -4.09 19.56 -3.55
C MET A 134 -4.07 18.17 -2.88
N VAL A 135 -2.89 17.57 -2.71
CA VAL A 135 -2.75 16.22 -2.13
C VAL A 135 -2.66 16.24 -0.60
N LYS A 136 -2.07 17.28 -0.01
CA LYS A 136 -1.86 17.43 1.44
C LYS A 136 -3.13 17.23 2.30
N PRO A 137 -4.35 17.65 1.89
CA PRO A 137 -5.58 17.37 2.64
C PRO A 137 -5.95 15.88 2.76
N PHE A 138 -5.42 15.01 1.90
CA PHE A 138 -5.64 13.56 1.98
C PHE A 138 -4.64 12.85 2.90
N LEU A 139 -3.64 13.56 3.42
CA LEU A 139 -2.55 13.02 4.24
C LEU A 139 -2.63 13.55 5.67
N GLU A 140 -2.59 12.64 6.64
CA GLU A 140 -2.51 12.98 8.07
C GLU A 140 -1.32 13.91 8.40
N PRO A 141 -1.44 14.77 9.43
CA PRO A 141 -0.38 15.70 9.83
C PRO A 141 0.99 15.07 10.12
N LYS A 142 1.01 13.82 10.60
CA LYS A 142 2.26 13.08 10.83
C LYS A 142 2.92 12.64 9.52
N THR A 143 2.12 12.32 8.49
CA THR A 143 2.59 11.81 7.20
C THR A 143 3.33 12.89 6.42
N TYR A 144 2.75 14.09 6.25
CA TYR A 144 3.44 15.15 5.51
C TYR A 144 4.66 15.73 6.24
N ARG A 145 4.77 15.56 7.57
CA ARG A 145 5.98 15.92 8.35
C ARG A 145 7.16 14.99 8.12
N LYS A 146 6.92 13.78 7.60
CA LYS A 146 7.97 12.81 7.23
C LYS A 146 8.49 13.02 5.80
N VAL A 147 8.02 14.06 5.09
CA VAL A 147 8.43 14.37 3.71
C VAL A 147 9.61 15.35 3.73
N ILE A 148 10.70 14.97 3.06
CA ILE A 148 11.88 15.81 2.82
C ILE A 148 12.02 16.05 1.31
N PHE A 149 12.40 17.27 0.94
CA PHE A 149 12.58 17.67 -0.46
C PHE A 149 14.08 17.73 -0.77
N VAL A 150 14.53 16.97 -1.77
CA VAL A 150 15.94 16.87 -2.17
C VAL A 150 16.09 17.41 -3.59
N TYR A 151 16.85 18.48 -3.75
CA TYR A 151 17.20 19.06 -5.05
C TYR A 151 18.68 18.78 -5.36
N PRO A 152 19.01 18.23 -6.54
CA PRO A 152 20.37 17.77 -6.85
C PRO A 152 21.38 18.91 -7.00
N ASP A 153 20.95 20.11 -7.38
CA ASP A 153 21.76 21.32 -7.46
C ASP A 153 22.15 21.86 -6.07
N ASN A 154 21.27 21.71 -5.07
CA ASN A 154 21.47 22.17 -3.70
C ASN A 154 22.43 21.25 -2.88
N PRO A 155 23.62 21.73 -2.45
CA PRO A 155 24.56 20.91 -1.68
C PRO A 155 24.02 20.39 -0.35
N ARG A 156 23.15 21.15 0.34
CA ARG A 156 22.55 20.71 1.62
C ARG A 156 21.57 19.56 1.40
N SER A 157 20.76 19.61 0.35
CA SER A 157 19.88 18.52 -0.03
C SER A 157 20.65 17.23 -0.38
N ARG A 158 21.84 17.35 -0.99
CA ARG A 158 22.72 16.20 -1.24
C ARG A 158 23.29 15.58 0.05
N MET A 159 23.53 16.37 1.10
CA MET A 159 23.94 15.81 2.41
C MET A 159 22.81 14.98 3.02
N VAL A 160 21.56 15.47 2.97
CA VAL A 160 20.40 14.76 3.52
C VAL A 160 20.19 13.37 2.88
N ILE A 161 20.33 13.23 1.56
CA ILE A 161 20.24 11.90 0.94
C ILE A 161 21.43 11.00 1.30
N GLN A 162 22.64 11.57 1.47
CA GLN A 162 23.83 10.85 1.94
C GLN A 162 23.75 10.42 3.41
N GLU A 163 23.02 11.15 4.26
CA GLU A 163 22.78 10.79 5.66
C GLU A 163 21.88 9.55 5.79
N HIS A 164 20.89 9.42 4.91
CA HIS A 164 19.90 8.33 4.96
C HIS A 164 20.23 7.12 4.08
N LEU A 165 20.92 7.30 2.95
CA LEU A 165 21.14 6.24 1.95
C LEU A 165 22.62 5.94 1.70
N ASP A 166 22.89 4.71 1.27
CA ASP A 166 24.19 4.25 0.83
C ASP A 166 24.41 4.63 -0.64
N MET A 167 25.30 5.60 -0.89
CA MET A 167 25.53 6.15 -2.23
C MET A 167 26.11 5.14 -3.22
N ASP A 168 26.73 4.05 -2.74
CA ASP A 168 27.28 3.01 -3.61
C ASP A 168 26.18 2.05 -4.13
N LYS A 169 25.07 1.94 -3.40
CA LYS A 169 23.90 1.11 -3.76
C LYS A 169 22.78 1.91 -4.44
N LEU A 170 22.65 3.18 -4.08
CA LEU A 170 21.66 4.12 -4.62
C LEU A 170 21.82 4.29 -6.13
N GLU A 171 20.71 4.32 -6.86
CA GLU A 171 20.69 4.46 -8.31
C GLU A 171 21.19 5.84 -8.79
N THR A 172 21.80 5.88 -9.97
CA THR A 172 22.36 7.11 -10.57
C THR A 172 21.36 8.25 -10.76
N TYR A 173 20.08 7.96 -11.02
CA TYR A 173 19.04 8.99 -11.17
C TYR A 173 18.64 9.66 -9.83
N PHE A 174 19.04 9.08 -8.69
CA PHE A 174 19.03 9.74 -7.37
C PHE A 174 20.39 10.35 -6.98
N GLY A 175 21.36 10.40 -7.91
CA GLY A 175 22.71 10.88 -7.65
C GLY A 175 23.63 9.87 -6.96
N GLY A 176 23.23 8.60 -6.88
CA GLY A 176 24.09 7.50 -6.42
C GLY A 176 25.03 6.97 -7.50
N LYS A 177 25.76 5.89 -7.19
CA LYS A 177 26.76 5.27 -8.08
C LYS A 177 26.28 3.98 -8.76
N ASN A 178 25.14 3.42 -8.36
CA ASN A 178 24.63 2.18 -8.94
C ASN A 178 24.04 2.44 -10.34
N THR A 179 24.73 1.94 -11.37
CA THR A 179 24.39 2.11 -12.78
C THR A 179 23.41 1.05 -13.31
N VAL A 180 23.11 -0.01 -12.55
CA VAL A 180 22.23 -1.11 -12.99
C VAL A 180 20.78 -0.64 -13.09
N GLY A 181 20.34 0.17 -12.12
CA GLY A 181 18.96 0.66 -12.04
C GLY A 181 17.93 -0.45 -11.82
N PHE A 182 16.68 -0.18 -12.18
CA PHE A 182 15.60 -1.17 -12.08
C PHE A 182 15.69 -2.22 -13.19
N ASN A 183 15.92 -3.48 -12.81
CA ASN A 183 15.83 -4.64 -13.70
C ASN A 183 14.57 -5.46 -13.36
N TYR A 184 13.66 -5.63 -14.34
CA TYR A 184 12.38 -6.30 -14.12
C TYR A 184 12.54 -7.80 -13.86
N GLU A 185 13.44 -8.49 -14.57
CA GLU A 185 13.63 -9.94 -14.47
C GLU A 185 14.16 -10.34 -13.09
N ALA A 186 15.19 -9.65 -12.60
CA ALA A 186 15.75 -9.85 -11.26
C ALA A 186 14.74 -9.49 -10.16
N TYR A 187 14.00 -8.40 -10.33
CA TYR A 187 12.92 -8.04 -9.41
C TYR A 187 11.82 -9.12 -9.39
N ALA A 188 11.35 -9.58 -10.54
CA ALA A 188 10.35 -10.63 -10.66
C ALA A 188 10.82 -11.97 -10.05
N GLN A 189 12.09 -12.32 -10.19
CA GLN A 189 12.68 -13.50 -9.55
C GLN A 189 12.65 -13.38 -8.02
N LYS A 190 13.04 -12.21 -7.46
CA LYS A 190 13.00 -11.92 -6.02
C LYS A 190 11.57 -11.99 -5.49
N MET A 191 10.62 -11.28 -6.10
CA MET A 191 9.23 -11.26 -5.63
C MET A 191 8.58 -12.66 -5.68
N LYS A 192 8.85 -13.46 -6.73
CA LYS A 192 8.43 -14.88 -6.78
C LYS A 192 9.10 -15.77 -5.71
N ALA A 193 10.30 -15.43 -5.24
CA ALA A 193 10.97 -16.17 -4.19
C ALA A 193 10.37 -15.84 -2.82
N ASP A 194 10.09 -14.56 -2.56
CA ASP A 194 9.39 -14.10 -1.37
C ASP A 194 7.98 -14.74 -1.25
N ASP A 195 7.21 -14.80 -2.35
CA ASP A 195 5.89 -15.46 -2.40
C ASP A 195 5.96 -16.94 -1.97
N ARG A 196 6.99 -17.67 -2.42
CA ARG A 196 7.21 -19.08 -2.03
C ARG A 196 7.54 -19.17 -0.55
N SER A 197 8.50 -18.40 -0.07
CA SER A 197 8.89 -18.36 1.34
C SER A 197 7.71 -18.04 2.27
N MET A 198 6.84 -17.12 1.88
CA MET A 198 5.63 -16.78 2.63
C MET A 198 4.60 -17.91 2.64
N SER A 199 4.50 -18.68 1.55
CA SER A 199 3.64 -19.86 1.45
C SER A 199 4.16 -21.02 2.32
N ASP A 200 5.46 -21.33 2.22
CA ASP A 200 6.11 -22.43 2.95
C ASP A 200 5.98 -22.26 4.48
N VAL A 201 6.11 -21.03 4.99
CA VAL A 201 5.91 -20.71 6.42
C VAL A 201 4.46 -20.89 6.85
N PHE A 202 3.50 -20.49 6.00
CA PHE A 202 2.07 -20.66 6.29
C PHE A 202 1.71 -22.16 6.39
N ASP A 203 2.17 -22.97 5.43
CA ASP A 203 1.92 -24.41 5.40
C ASP A 203 2.60 -25.13 6.57
N SER A 204 3.80 -24.71 6.99
CA SER A 204 4.50 -25.21 8.18
C SER A 204 3.76 -24.91 9.49
N CYS A 205 3.23 -23.69 9.63
CA CYS A 205 2.42 -23.30 10.78
C CYS A 205 1.09 -24.08 10.85
N CYS A 206 0.42 -24.28 9.71
CA CYS A 206 -0.84 -25.04 9.66
C CYS A 206 -0.66 -26.56 9.82
N SER A 207 0.53 -27.08 9.51
CA SER A 207 0.88 -28.51 9.63
C SER A 207 1.40 -28.90 11.02
N SER A 208 1.61 -27.94 11.91
CA SER A 208 2.10 -28.15 13.28
C SER A 208 0.95 -28.38 14.27
N PRO A 209 0.79 -29.58 14.90
CA PRO A 209 -0.41 -29.92 15.69
C PRO A 209 -0.58 -29.18 17.04
N GLY A 210 0.17 -28.12 17.33
CA GLY A 210 0.45 -27.66 18.70
C GLY A 210 0.02 -26.24 19.10
N PHE A 211 -0.48 -25.39 18.18
CA PHE A 211 -0.66 -23.96 18.46
C PHE A 211 -2.08 -23.39 18.32
N MET A 212 -3.10 -24.23 18.15
CA MET A 212 -4.51 -23.84 18.33
C MET A 212 -5.18 -24.65 19.44
N ASN A 213 -4.65 -24.51 20.67
CA ASN A 213 -5.37 -24.82 21.91
C ASN A 213 -4.84 -23.93 23.04
N SER A 214 -5.16 -22.63 22.97
CA SER A 214 -5.24 -21.78 24.16
C SER A 214 -6.72 -21.57 24.46
N GLU A 215 -7.20 -22.20 25.52
CA GLU A 215 -8.61 -22.28 25.89
C GLU A 215 -9.20 -20.88 26.09
N ILE A 216 -10.21 -20.51 25.30
CA ILE A 216 -11.19 -19.51 25.75
C ILE A 216 -12.05 -20.24 26.77
N HIS A 217 -11.65 -20.16 28.03
CA HIS A 217 -12.37 -20.80 29.13
C HIS A 217 -13.71 -20.06 29.33
N GLU A 218 -14.78 -20.64 28.80
CA GLU A 218 -16.14 -20.15 28.91
C GLU A 218 -16.63 -20.34 30.35
N SER A 219 -16.68 -19.27 31.15
CA SER A 219 -17.05 -19.37 32.58
C SER A 219 -17.81 -18.15 33.12
N VAL A 220 -18.90 -17.74 32.47
CA VAL A 220 -19.94 -16.90 33.10
C VAL A 220 -21.34 -17.27 32.60
N LEU A 221 -21.94 -18.36 33.10
CA LEU A 221 -23.40 -18.54 33.22
C LEU A 221 -23.75 -19.62 34.27
N SER A 222 -23.79 -19.25 35.55
CA SER A 222 -24.76 -19.80 36.52
C SER A 222 -24.76 -18.95 37.81
N GLY A 223 -25.92 -18.38 38.15
CA GLY A 223 -26.09 -17.48 39.29
C GLY A 223 -27.47 -16.83 39.22
N THR A 224 -28.47 -17.54 39.75
CA THR A 224 -29.91 -17.26 39.62
C THR A 224 -30.42 -16.12 40.51
N ASN A 225 -31.43 -15.39 39.99
CA ASN A 225 -32.61 -14.74 40.62
C ASN A 225 -32.41 -13.90 41.91
N ASP A 226 -33.04 -12.73 42.08
CA ASP A 226 -34.50 -12.55 42.28
C ASP A 226 -34.98 -11.08 42.08
N SER A 227 -36.29 -10.90 41.86
CA SER A 227 -37.16 -9.68 42.05
C SER A 227 -36.83 -8.41 41.22
N GLU A 228 -37.72 -7.93 40.32
CA GLU A 228 -38.87 -6.99 40.56
C GLU A 228 -38.38 -5.58 41.00
N ASP A 229 -38.72 -4.42 40.40
CA ASP A 229 -39.72 -3.97 39.41
C ASP A 229 -39.10 -2.86 38.50
N GLU A 230 -39.73 -2.12 37.55
CA GLU A 230 -41.14 -1.87 37.15
C GLU A 230 -41.19 -1.53 35.62
N ALA A 231 -42.33 -1.09 35.08
CA ALA A 231 -42.58 -0.91 33.64
C ALA A 231 -42.26 0.48 33.03
N SER A 232 -42.02 0.49 31.71
CA SER A 232 -42.43 1.58 30.78
C SER A 232 -42.41 1.07 29.33
N SER A 233 -43.39 1.51 28.52
CA SER A 233 -43.64 1.03 27.16
C SER A 233 -42.89 1.81 26.07
N ASP A 234 -42.65 1.18 24.92
CA ASP A 234 -43.33 1.54 23.65
C ASP A 234 -42.83 0.70 22.46
N GLU A 235 -43.66 0.63 21.41
CA GLU A 235 -43.56 -0.35 20.32
C GLU A 235 -42.52 -0.05 19.21
N ALA A 236 -42.03 -1.15 18.64
CA ALA A 236 -41.74 -1.40 17.21
C ALA A 236 -41.28 -0.26 16.27
N VAL A 237 -40.22 -0.53 15.49
CA VAL A 237 -40.31 -0.98 14.08
C VAL A 237 -38.92 -1.23 13.51
N SER A 238 -38.73 -2.36 12.81
CA SER A 238 -37.51 -2.66 12.05
C SER A 238 -37.63 -2.21 10.59
N PRO A 239 -36.62 -1.54 10.00
CA PRO A 239 -36.55 -1.37 8.56
C PRO A 239 -35.71 -2.48 7.89
N LYS A 240 -36.41 -3.46 7.27
CA LYS A 240 -35.86 -4.27 6.17
C LYS A 240 -36.28 -3.62 4.84
N ILE A 241 -35.34 -3.12 4.04
CA ILE A 241 -35.57 -2.73 2.64
C ILE A 241 -34.39 -3.24 1.78
N PRO A 242 -34.61 -3.71 0.53
CA PRO A 242 -33.94 -4.92 0.05
C PRO A 242 -32.87 -4.72 -1.04
N CYS A 243 -32.20 -5.83 -1.37
CA CYS A 243 -31.34 -5.98 -2.54
C CYS A 243 -32.14 -5.80 -3.85
N SER A 244 -31.70 -4.88 -4.72
CA SER A 244 -32.27 -4.71 -6.06
C SER A 244 -31.47 -5.49 -7.11
N GLN A 245 -32.20 -6.12 -8.02
CA GLN A 245 -31.68 -6.87 -9.16
C GLN A 245 -31.00 -5.95 -10.17
N TYR A 246 -30.04 -6.49 -10.93
CA TYR A 246 -29.50 -5.89 -12.15
C TYR A 246 -29.80 -6.86 -13.31
N GLU A 247 -30.63 -6.43 -14.24
CA GLU A 247 -30.71 -7.04 -15.58
C GLU A 247 -29.82 -6.25 -16.55
N PRO A 248 -29.25 -6.90 -17.59
CA PRO A 248 -28.34 -6.26 -18.52
C PRO A 248 -29.10 -5.52 -19.65
N ASN A 249 -28.73 -4.26 -19.91
CA ASN A 249 -29.22 -3.53 -21.08
C ASN A 249 -28.57 -4.06 -22.38
N GLU A 250 -29.40 -4.36 -23.37
CA GLU A 250 -28.96 -4.65 -24.74
C GLU A 250 -28.33 -3.41 -25.40
N VAL A 251 -27.29 -3.62 -26.21
CA VAL A 251 -26.65 -2.56 -27.01
C VAL A 251 -27.18 -2.64 -28.45
N HIS A 252 -27.94 -1.63 -28.87
CA HIS A 252 -28.29 -1.45 -30.27
C HIS A 252 -27.07 -1.01 -31.08
N VAL A 253 -26.69 -1.84 -32.07
CA VAL A 253 -25.67 -1.53 -33.07
C VAL A 253 -26.34 -0.76 -34.22
N HIS A 254 -25.90 0.49 -34.45
CA HIS A 254 -26.28 1.25 -35.64
C HIS A 254 -25.30 0.98 -36.78
N GLU A 255 -25.77 0.41 -37.89
CA GLU A 255 -25.02 0.34 -39.14
C GLU A 255 -24.87 1.74 -39.80
N PRO A 256 -23.72 2.03 -40.44
CA PRO A 256 -23.56 3.25 -41.24
C PRO A 256 -24.23 3.12 -42.61
N LYS A 257 -25.04 4.12 -42.99
CA LYS A 257 -25.58 4.22 -44.35
C LYS A 257 -24.49 4.57 -45.37
N LYS A 258 -24.51 3.88 -46.50
CA LYS A 258 -23.71 4.22 -47.70
C LYS A 258 -24.28 5.44 -48.42
N THR A 259 -23.42 6.41 -48.70
CA THR A 259 -23.37 7.26 -49.92
C THR A 259 -21.98 7.84 -50.02
#